data_AF-A0A497N2Z1-F1
#
_entry.id   AF-A0A497N2Z1-F1
#
_cell.length_a   1.000
_cell.length_b   1.000
_cell.length_c   1.000
_cell.angle_alpha   90.00
_cell.angle_beta   90.00
_cell.angle_gamma   90.00
#
_symmetry.space_group_name_H-M   'P 1'
#
loop_
_entity.id
_entity.type
_entity.pdbx_description
1 polymer ?
#
loop_
_entity_poly.entity_id
_entity_poly.type
_entity_poly.pdbx_seq_one_letter_code
_entity_poly.pdbx_strand_id
1 'polypeptide(L)'
;MVATYSTLIGLLYAFLGFMEILTGLGLSGGILSKILFMKGDMIAGAVLITTGVVYLAGVGSLSRGEREGLSFVVVGVLLSTVIFALYLSIMGANALGYILGFEDWVDWTWIDDVNPGLWLWFLTIPGIYISLKREWRE
;
A
#
# COMPACT_ATOMS: atom_id res chain seq x y z
N MET A 1 5.18 16.44 13.25
CA MET A 1 5.87 15.65 12.22
C MET A 1 5.19 14.31 11.95
N VAL A 2 4.96 13.45 12.96
CA VAL A 2 4.31 12.13 12.77
C VAL A 2 2.86 12.26 12.26
N ALA A 3 2.08 13.21 12.78
CA ALA A 3 0.72 13.48 12.29
C ALA A 3 0.67 13.84 10.80
N THR A 4 1.57 14.72 10.35
CA THR A 4 1.70 15.12 8.94
C THR A 4 2.05 13.93 8.06
N TYR A 5 3.01 13.11 8.49
CA TYR A 5 3.36 11.87 7.79
C TYR A 5 2.16 10.92 7.67
N SER A 6 1.46 10.65 8.78
CA SER A 6 0.27 9.78 8.79
C SER A 6 -0.83 10.31 7.87
N THR A 7 -1.00 11.63 7.82
CA THR A 7 -1.98 12.28 6.94
C THR A 7 -1.60 12.10 5.47
N LEU A 8 -0.35 12.38 5.09
CA LEU A 8 0.12 12.27 3.70
C LEU A 8 0.05 10.84 3.19
N ILE A 9 0.56 9.88 3.97
CA ILE A 9 0.50 8.46 3.60
C ILE A 9 -0.94 7.97 3.57
N GLY A 10 -1.75 8.32 4.56
CA GLY A 10 -3.15 7.92 4.61
C GLY A 10 -3.96 8.43 3.40
N LEU A 11 -3.80 9.71 3.05
CA LEU A 11 -4.43 10.29 1.86
C LEU A 11 -3.94 9.62 0.56
N LEU A 12 -2.65 9.32 0.47
CA LEU A 12 -2.09 8.68 -0.72
C LEU A 12 -2.65 7.26 -0.92
N TYR A 13 -2.69 6.45 0.14
CA TYR A 13 -3.29 5.10 0.10
C TYR A 13 -4.78 5.16 -0.23
N ALA A 14 -5.53 6.08 0.39
CA ALA A 14 -6.95 6.24 0.13
C ALA A 14 -7.22 6.70 -1.32
N PHE A 15 -6.45 7.68 -1.81
CA PHE A 15 -6.58 8.19 -3.18
C PHE A 15 -6.28 7.10 -4.21
N LEU A 16 -5.19 6.37 -4.05
CA LEU A 16 -4.83 5.31 -4.99
C LEU A 16 -5.78 4.12 -4.92
N GLY A 17 -6.26 3.75 -3.74
CA GLY A 17 -7.28 2.72 -3.61
C GLY A 17 -8.60 3.11 -4.27
N PHE A 18 -9.00 4.38 -4.15
CA PHE A 18 -10.17 4.90 -4.86
C PHE A 18 -9.98 4.87 -6.38
N MET A 19 -8.82 5.30 -6.87
CA MET A 19 -8.49 5.24 -8.30
C MET A 19 -8.42 3.81 -8.83
N GLU A 20 -7.94 2.85 -8.04
CA GLU A 20 -7.93 1.42 -8.42
C GLU A 20 -9.36 0.90 -8.62
N ILE A 21 -10.28 1.25 -7.72
CA ILE A 21 -11.71 0.87 -7.85
C ILE A 21 -12.33 1.53 -9.08
N LEU A 22 -12.10 2.83 -9.30
CA LEU A 22 -12.61 3.53 -10.50
C LEU A 22 -12.08 2.89 -11.79
N THR A 23 -10.83 2.43 -11.78
CA THR A 23 -10.21 1.74 -12.91
C THR A 23 -10.88 0.39 -13.14
N GLY A 24 -11.17 -0.35 -12.06
CA GLY A 24 -11.91 -1.61 -12.11
C GLY A 24 -13.35 -1.48 -12.61
N LEU A 25 -13.99 -0.33 -12.36
CA LEU A 25 -15.31 0.01 -12.90
C LEU A 25 -15.26 0.50 -14.36
N GLY A 26 -14.08 0.60 -14.97
CA GLY A 26 -13.89 1.15 -16.31
C GLY A 26 -14.09 2.67 -16.40
N LEU A 27 -14.18 3.37 -15.26
CA LEU A 27 -14.42 4.82 -15.18
C LEU A 27 -13.13 5.64 -15.26
N SER A 28 -11.99 5.05 -14.91
CA SER A 28 -10.67 5.69 -14.98
C SER A 28 -9.64 4.80 -15.69
N GLY A 29 -9.85 4.51 -16.97
CA GLY A 29 -8.88 3.80 -17.81
C GLY A 29 -8.15 4.76 -18.76
N GLY A 30 -7.05 5.36 -18.30
CA GLY A 30 -6.32 6.38 -19.08
C GLY A 30 -4.80 6.29 -18.92
N ILE A 31 -4.09 7.33 -19.33
CA ILE A 31 -2.61 7.37 -19.20
C ILE A 31 -2.19 7.26 -17.73
N LEU A 32 -2.97 7.86 -16.82
CA LEU A 32 -2.70 7.83 -15.37
C LEU A 32 -2.73 6.43 -14.78
N SER A 33 -3.67 5.56 -15.18
CA SER A 33 -3.76 4.19 -14.67
C SER A 33 -2.56 3.35 -15.11
N LYS A 34 -2.05 3.56 -16.34
CA LYS A 34 -0.83 2.91 -16.81
C LYS A 34 0.42 3.37 -16.07
N ILE A 35 0.56 4.68 -15.81
CA ILE A 35 1.73 5.24 -15.10
C ILE A 35 1.77 4.77 -13.64
N LEU A 36 0.60 4.64 -13.01
CA LEU A 36 0.48 4.24 -11.61
C LEU A 36 0.38 2.71 -11.42
N PHE A 37 0.49 1.94 -12.50
CA PHE A 37 0.38 0.48 -12.52
C PHE A 37 -0.94 -0.04 -11.92
N MET A 38 -2.04 0.67 -12.18
CA MET A 38 -3.37 0.28 -11.74
C MET A 38 -3.90 -0.85 -12.61
N LYS A 39 -4.28 -1.97 -11.99
CA LYS A 39 -4.82 -3.15 -12.69
C LYS A 39 -6.34 -3.13 -12.76
N GLY A 40 -6.98 -2.29 -11.95
CA GLY A 40 -8.44 -2.24 -11.81
C GLY A 40 -8.97 -3.32 -10.85
N ASP A 41 -8.15 -3.78 -9.90
CA ASP A 41 -8.60 -4.75 -8.90
C ASP A 41 -9.35 -4.02 -7.77
N MET A 42 -10.67 -4.18 -7.76
CA MET A 42 -11.54 -3.54 -6.77
C MET A 42 -11.24 -3.98 -5.32
N ILE A 43 -10.81 -5.23 -5.12
CA ILE A 43 -10.47 -5.75 -3.78
C ILE A 43 -9.15 -5.13 -3.33
N ALA A 44 -8.15 -5.11 -4.20
CA ALA A 44 -6.90 -4.40 -3.94
C ALA A 44 -7.14 -2.93 -3.59
N GLY A 45 -8.02 -2.26 -4.34
CA GLY A 45 -8.42 -0.88 -4.08
C GLY A 45 -9.07 -0.70 -2.71
N ALA A 46 -9.98 -1.58 -2.31
CA ALA A 46 -10.62 -1.54 -0.99
C ALA A 46 -9.62 -1.75 0.16
N VAL A 47 -8.64 -2.64 -0.03
CA VAL A 47 -7.57 -2.89 0.93
C VAL A 47 -6.65 -1.66 1.07
N LEU A 48 -6.33 -0.98 -0.04
CA LEU A 48 -5.58 0.28 -0.02
C LEU A 48 -6.35 1.40 0.70
N ILE A 49 -7.65 1.53 0.44
CA ILE A 49 -8.51 2.50 1.15
C ILE A 49 -8.51 2.20 2.65
N THR A 50 -8.72 0.94 3.04
CA THR A 50 -8.74 0.53 4.45
C THR A 50 -7.43 0.89 5.14
N THR A 51 -6.30 0.61 4.49
CA THR A 51 -4.96 0.97 5.00
C THR A 51 -4.82 2.48 5.14
N GLY A 52 -5.28 3.26 4.15
CA GLY A 52 -5.28 4.72 4.21
C GLY A 52 -6.13 5.28 5.35
N VAL A 53 -7.32 4.73 5.56
CA VAL A 53 -8.23 5.11 6.65
C VAL A 53 -7.60 4.84 8.02
N VAL A 54 -6.89 3.72 8.19
CA VAL A 54 -6.17 3.42 9.44
C VAL A 54 -5.12 4.49 9.74
N TYR A 55 -4.32 4.91 8.75
CA TYR A 55 -3.37 6.01 8.93
C TYR A 55 -4.05 7.34 9.26
N LEU A 56 -5.20 7.63 8.64
CA LEU A 56 -5.95 8.87 8.88
C LEU A 56 -6.62 8.89 10.26
N ALA A 57 -7.12 7.75 10.74
CA ALA A 57 -7.75 7.63 12.05
C ALA A 57 -6.80 8.05 13.19
N GLY A 58 -5.50 7.76 13.07
CA GLY A 58 -4.50 8.15 14.05
C GLY A 58 -4.17 9.65 14.10
N VAL A 59 -4.51 10.42 13.05
CA VAL A 59 -4.10 11.83 12.91
C VAL A 59 -4.63 12.70 14.04
N GLY A 60 -5.88 12.48 14.46
CA GLY A 60 -6.51 13.24 15.55
C GLY A 60 -5.72 13.13 16.85
N SER A 61 -5.44 11.90 17.30
CA SER A 61 -4.66 11.64 18.51
C SER A 61 -3.19 12.07 18.37
N LEU A 62 -2.57 11.84 17.20
CA LEU A 62 -1.20 12.29 16.94
C LEU A 62 -1.07 13.83 16.99
N SER A 63 -2.09 14.57 16.54
CA SER A 63 -2.09 16.03 16.56
C SER A 63 -2.18 16.60 17.98
N ARG A 64 -2.80 15.86 18.90
CA ARG A 64 -2.89 16.19 20.33
C ARG A 64 -1.69 15.68 21.14
N GLY A 65 -0.74 14.99 20.50
CA GLY A 65 0.41 14.38 21.17
C GLY A 65 0.07 13.12 21.97
N GLU A 66 -1.12 12.54 21.77
CA GLU A 66 -1.55 11.33 22.46
C GLU A 66 -0.83 10.10 21.90
N ARG A 67 -0.32 9.25 22.79
CA ARG A 67 0.38 8.01 22.40
C ARG A 67 -0.51 7.02 21.66
N GLU A 68 -1.82 7.06 21.87
CA GLU A 68 -2.79 6.18 21.20
C GLU A 68 -2.74 6.33 19.67
N GLY A 69 -2.42 7.54 19.17
CA GLY A 69 -2.26 7.81 17.75
C GLY A 69 -1.14 7.01 17.08
N LEU A 70 -0.13 6.58 17.85
CA LEU A 70 0.97 5.76 17.33
C LEU A 70 0.52 4.34 16.99
N SER A 71 -0.45 3.79 17.73
CA SER A 71 -0.99 2.45 17.45
C SER A 71 -1.55 2.36 16.03
N PHE A 72 -2.23 3.41 15.57
CA PHE A 72 -2.74 3.49 14.20
C PHE A 72 -1.63 3.52 13.15
N VAL A 73 -0.52 4.24 13.39
CA VAL A 73 0.65 4.24 12.50
C VAL A 73 1.26 2.85 12.41
N VAL A 74 1.40 2.17 13.55
CA VAL A 74 1.91 0.79 13.62
C VAL A 74 1.01 -0.16 12.83
N VAL A 75 -0.31 -0.10 13.04
CA VAL A 75 -1.27 -0.94 12.29
C VAL A 75 -1.22 -0.63 10.80
N GLY A 76 -1.15 0.64 10.41
CA GLY A 76 -1.01 1.03 9.01
C GLY A 76 0.25 0.45 8.36
N VAL A 77 1.38 0.48 9.08
CA VAL A 77 2.65 -0.13 8.64
C VAL A 77 2.55 -1.65 8.54
N LEU A 78 1.88 -2.30 9.49
CA LEU A 78 1.67 -3.75 9.45
C LEU A 78 0.81 -4.13 8.24
N LEU A 79 -0.29 -3.41 7.99
CA LEU A 79 -1.15 -3.64 6.84
C LEU A 79 -0.39 -3.44 5.52
N SER A 80 0.35 -2.33 5.36
CA SER A 80 1.16 -2.11 4.15
C SER A 80 2.18 -3.23 3.94
N THR A 81 2.81 -3.71 5.02
CA THR A 81 3.82 -4.77 4.97
C THR A 81 3.23 -6.11 4.56
N VAL A 82 2.04 -6.45 5.07
CA VAL A 82 1.32 -7.67 4.66
C VAL A 82 0.95 -7.60 3.18
N ILE A 83 0.45 -6.45 2.71
CA ILE A 83 0.11 -6.23 1.30
C ILE A 83 1.34 -6.39 0.40
N PHE A 84 2.46 -5.77 0.80
CA PHE A 84 3.73 -5.90 0.08
C PHE A 84 4.21 -7.35 -0.01
N ALA A 85 4.20 -8.07 1.10
CA ALA A 85 4.62 -9.48 1.15
C ALA A 85 3.70 -10.38 0.29
N LEU A 86 2.39 -10.10 0.30
CA LEU A 86 1.43 -10.79 -0.56
C LEU A 86 1.76 -10.58 -2.04
N TYR A 87 1.98 -9.34 -2.47
CA TYR A 87 2.31 -9.08 -3.87
C TYR A 87 3.66 -9.59 -4.31
N LEU A 88 4.68 -9.58 -3.43
CA LEU A 88 5.94 -10.26 -3.70
C LEU A 88 5.76 -11.77 -3.87
N SER A 89 4.86 -12.37 -3.09
CA SER A 89 4.55 -13.80 -3.20
C SER A 89 3.86 -14.14 -4.51
N ILE A 90 2.93 -13.29 -4.96
CA ILE A 90 2.26 -13.40 -6.27
C ILE A 90 3.30 -13.27 -7.40
N MET A 91 4.12 -12.22 -7.37
CA MET A 91 5.19 -12.01 -8.35
C MET A 91 6.19 -13.18 -8.37
N GLY A 92 6.53 -13.73 -7.20
CA GLY A 92 7.39 -14.91 -7.09
C GLY A 92 6.75 -16.16 -7.69
N ALA A 93 5.46 -16.37 -7.49
CA ALA A 93 4.72 -17.48 -8.10
C ALA A 93 4.70 -17.36 -9.63
N ASN A 94 4.46 -16.16 -10.15
CA ASN A 94 4.43 -15.89 -11.59
C ASN A 94 5.83 -16.06 -12.21
N ALA A 95 6.87 -15.59 -11.53
CA ALA A 95 8.26 -15.78 -11.94
C ALA A 95 8.65 -17.28 -12.00
N LEU A 96 8.19 -18.08 -11.04
CA LEU A 96 8.37 -19.54 -11.09
C LEU A 96 7.63 -20.17 -12.28
N GLY A 97 6.40 -19.71 -12.57
CA GLY A 97 5.65 -20.13 -13.75
C GLY A 97 6.40 -19.86 -15.06
N TYR A 98 6.99 -18.68 -15.19
CA TYR A 98 7.84 -18.31 -16.33
C TYR A 98 9.09 -19.20 -16.43
N ILE A 99 9.81 -19.40 -15.33
CA ILE A 99 11.04 -20.23 -15.29
C ILE A 99 10.76 -21.69 -15.66
N LEU A 100 9.61 -22.23 -15.24
CA LEU A 100 9.20 -23.59 -15.54
C LEU A 100 8.61 -23.76 -16.95
N GLY A 101 8.41 -22.67 -17.68
CA GLY A 101 7.92 -22.69 -19.06
C GLY A 101 6.44 -23.06 -19.16
N PHE A 102 5.62 -22.68 -18.18
CA PHE A 102 4.17 -22.85 -18.26
C PHE A 102 3.57 -21.92 -19.32
N GLU A 103 2.66 -22.45 -20.14
CA GLU A 103 2.08 -21.73 -21.30
C GLU A 103 1.46 -20.37 -20.91
N ASP A 104 0.77 -20.30 -19.77
CA ASP A 104 0.12 -19.08 -19.28
C ASP A 104 1.11 -17.96 -18.88
N TRP A 105 2.38 -18.30 -18.71
CA TRP A 105 3.39 -17.39 -18.16
C TRP A 105 4.53 -17.10 -19.13
N VAL A 106 4.50 -17.59 -20.37
CA VAL A 106 5.61 -17.45 -21.34
C VAL A 106 5.93 -15.99 -21.66
N ASP A 107 4.92 -15.13 -21.73
CA ASP A 107 5.07 -13.70 -22.02
C ASP A 107 5.14 -12.84 -20.76
N TRP A 108 5.19 -13.45 -19.57
CA TRP A 108 5.22 -12.72 -18.32
C TRP A 108 6.48 -11.89 -18.16
N THR A 109 6.31 -10.65 -17.69
CA THR A 109 7.39 -9.78 -17.27
C THR A 109 7.16 -9.29 -15.84
N TRP A 110 8.24 -8.99 -15.11
CA TRP A 110 8.14 -8.50 -13.72
C TRP A 110 7.30 -7.22 -13.58
N ILE A 111 7.21 -6.41 -14.64
CA ILE A 111 6.44 -5.16 -14.63
C ILE A 111 4.94 -5.41 -14.66
N ASP A 112 4.50 -6.57 -15.16
CA ASP A 112 3.10 -6.96 -15.20
C ASP A 112 2.53 -7.15 -13.80
N ASP A 113 3.37 -7.38 -12.78
CA ASP A 113 2.96 -7.54 -11.38
C ASP A 113 3.11 -6.31 -10.50
N VAL A 114 3.79 -5.27 -11.01
CA VAL A 114 3.90 -4.00 -10.30
C VAL A 114 2.51 -3.40 -10.12
N ASN A 115 2.25 -2.91 -8.92
CA ASN A 115 0.97 -2.30 -8.55
C ASN A 115 1.17 -1.30 -7.38
N PRO A 116 0.18 -0.44 -7.08
CA PRO A 116 0.25 0.51 -5.98
C PRO A 116 0.63 -0.10 -4.63
N GLY A 117 0.11 -1.28 -4.28
CA GLY A 117 0.43 -1.93 -3.01
C GLY A 117 1.90 -2.32 -2.85
N LEU A 118 2.60 -2.62 -3.95
CA LEU A 118 4.04 -2.90 -3.92
C LEU A 118 4.86 -1.63 -3.65
N TRP A 119 4.69 -0.61 -4.47
CA TRP A 119 5.59 0.55 -4.41
C TRP A 119 5.24 1.51 -3.26
N LEU A 120 3.98 1.56 -2.81
CA LEU A 120 3.58 2.37 -1.66
C LEU A 120 4.22 1.91 -0.35
N TRP A 121 4.60 0.64 -0.24
CA TRP A 121 5.23 0.12 0.96
C TRP A 121 6.57 0.82 1.27
N PHE A 122 7.36 1.16 0.24
CA PHE A 122 8.63 1.87 0.43
C PHE A 122 8.43 3.24 1.10
N LEU A 123 7.29 3.90 0.87
CA LEU A 123 6.94 5.16 1.52
C LEU A 123 6.57 4.97 3.00
N THR A 124 6.29 3.73 3.42
CA THR A 124 5.96 3.40 4.81
C THR A 124 7.18 3.11 5.70
N ILE A 125 8.39 3.01 5.12
CA ILE A 125 9.66 2.75 5.82
C ILE A 125 9.92 3.76 6.96
N PRO A 126 9.71 5.08 6.80
CA PRO A 126 9.86 6.02 7.91
C PRO A 126 8.91 5.71 9.08
N GLY A 127 7.71 5.21 8.80
CA GLY A 127 6.75 4.75 9.80
C GLY A 127 7.25 3.54 10.58
N ILE A 128 7.98 2.62 9.95
CA ILE A 128 8.64 1.49 10.62
C ILE A 128 9.66 2.02 11.64
N TYR A 129 10.50 2.98 11.24
CA TYR A 129 11.51 3.55 12.14
C TYR A 129 10.88 4.28 13.33
N ILE A 130 9.81 5.04 13.10
CA ILE A 130 9.05 5.71 14.17
C ILE A 130 8.45 4.68 15.14
N SER A 131 7.96 3.55 14.61
CA SER A 131 7.36 2.47 15.40
C SER A 131 8.37 1.66 16.21
N LEU A 132 9.59 1.49 15.68
CA LEU A 132 10.66 0.71 16.32
C LEU A 132 11.42 1.49 17.41
N LYS A 133 11.32 2.83 17.44
CA LYS A 133 11.91 3.62 18.54
C LYS A 133 11.18 3.30 19.84
N ARG A 134 11.82 2.46 20.66
CA ARG A 134 11.36 1.99 21.96
C ARG A 134 11.48 3.06 23.07
N GLU A 135 12.26 4.11 22.84
CA GLU A 135 12.61 5.19 23.79
C GLU A 135 11.66 6.40 23.74
N TRP A 136 10.35 6.17 23.76
CA TRP A 136 9.40 7.26 24.05
C TRP A 136 9.00 7.32 25.52
N ARG A 137 9.66 6.52 26.37
CA ARG A 137 9.28 6.24 27.76
C ARG A 137 10.00 7.10 28.81
N GLU A 138 10.80 8.07 28.39
CA GLU A 138 11.43 9.07 29.27
C GLU A 138 10.78 10.44 29.07
#